data_AF-A0A359E6C8-F1
#
_entry.id   AF-A0A359E6C8-F1
#
_cell.length_a   1.000
_cell.length_b   1.000
_cell.length_c   1.000
_cell.angle_alpha   90.00
_cell.angle_beta   90.00
_cell.angle_gamma   90.00
#
_symmetry.space_group_name_H-M   'P 1'
#
loop_
_entity.id
_entity.type
_entity.pdbx_description
1 polymer ?
#
loop_
_entity_poly.entity_id
_entity_poly.type
_entity_poly.pdbx_seq_one_letter_code
_entity_poly.pdbx_strand_id
1 'polypeptide(L)' 'MKTLVLVVSILIPFTIVAQQQTDTTFAVDIDSPKYSIGEGPVICFDSAHNNFHTLNGGFAPTAFILKKDGYRTIDFS' A
#
# COMPACT_ATOMS: atom_id res chain seq x y z
N MET A 1 23.85 -7.15 40.12
CA MET A 1 22.69 -6.33 39.70
C MET A 1 22.97 -5.48 38.47
N LYS A 2 24.01 -4.63 38.46
CA LYS A 2 24.32 -3.76 37.30
C LYS A 2 24.48 -4.51 35.97
N THR A 3 25.18 -5.64 35.99
CA THR A 3 25.40 -6.50 34.80
C THR A 3 24.11 -7.14 34.30
N LEU A 4 23.21 -7.52 35.21
CA LEU A 4 21.90 -8.09 34.87
C LEU A 4 20.99 -7.05 34.21
N VAL A 5 20.97 -5.83 34.76
CA VAL A 5 20.22 -4.70 34.19
C VAL A 5 20.72 -4.38 32.78
N LEU A 6 22.04 -4.41 32.56
CA LEU A 6 22.62 -4.14 31.24
C LEU A 6 22.22 -5.19 30.20
N VAL A 7 22.23 -6.48 30.56
CA VAL A 7 21.81 -7.58 29.68
C VAL A 7 20.33 -7.48 29.34
N VAL A 8 19.47 -7.19 30.32
CA VAL A 8 18.03 -7.02 30.10
C VAL A 8 17.76 -5.85 29.16
N SER A 9 18.45 -4.72 29.30
CA SER A 9 18.26 -3.55 28.43
C SER A 9 18.69 -3.79 26.97
N ILE A 10 19.64 -4.68 26.71
CA ILE A 10 20.09 -5.04 25.34
C ILE A 10 19.09 -5.99 24.65
N LEU A 11 18.37 -6.80 25.43
CA LEU A 11 17.42 -7.79 24.93
C LEU A 11 16.02 -7.22 24.64
N ILE A 12 15.79 -5.94 24.92
CA ILE A 12 14.55 -5.24 24.58
C ILE A 12 14.80 -4.52 23.25
N PRO A 13 14.41 -5.10 22.09
CA PRO A 13 14.43 -4.35 20.87
C PRO A 13 13.46 -3.17 21.02
N PHE A 14 13.99 -1.95 21.05
CA PHE A 14 13.18 -0.77 20.77
C PHE A 14 12.69 -0.91 19.33
N THR A 15 11.45 -1.35 19.14
CA THR A 15 10.81 -1.31 17.83
C THR A 15 10.58 0.15 17.48
N ILE A 16 11.55 0.76 16.82
CA ILE A 16 11.40 2.08 16.23
C ILE A 16 10.38 1.91 15.11
N VAL A 17 9.16 2.44 15.29
CA VAL A 17 8.09 2.34 14.30
C VAL A 17 8.35 3.36 13.19
N ALA A 18 9.35 3.09 12.37
CA ALA A 18 9.60 3.77 11.10
C ALA A 18 9.21 2.84 9.94
N GLN A 19 8.08 2.14 10.08
CA GLN A 19 7.57 1.27 9.03
C GLN A 19 6.95 2.15 7.94
N GLN A 20 7.22 1.83 6.68
CA GLN A 20 6.60 2.51 5.57
C GLN A 20 5.09 2.25 5.62
N GLN A 21 4.30 3.31 5.76
CA GLN A 21 2.85 3.25 5.71
C GLN A 21 2.37 3.77 4.36
N THR A 22 1.44 3.06 3.75
CA THR A 22 0.78 3.52 2.53
C THR A 22 -0.01 4.79 2.81
N ASP A 23 0.20 5.82 2.00
CA ASP A 23 -0.59 7.05 2.06
C ASP A 23 -1.99 6.79 1.50
N THR A 24 -2.94 6.47 2.38
CA THR A 24 -4.34 6.27 2.00
C THR A 24 -5.14 7.57 1.93
N THR A 25 -4.51 8.72 2.17
CA THR A 25 -5.15 10.05 2.15
C THR A 25 -4.88 10.81 0.86
N PHE A 26 -4.04 10.26 -0.01
CA PHE A 26 -3.73 10.85 -1.31
C PHE A 26 -4.98 11.04 -2.16
N ALA A 27 -5.22 12.29 -2.56
CA ALA A 27 -6.27 12.68 -3.49
C ALA A 27 -5.64 13.36 -4.71
N VAL A 28 -6.05 12.94 -5.89
CA VAL A 28 -5.64 13.52 -7.18
C VAL A 28 -6.88 13.73 -8.03
N ASP A 29 -6.86 14.81 -8.78
CA ASP A 29 -7.77 15.03 -9.89
C ASP A 29 -6.99 14.97 -11.21
N ILE A 30 -7.56 14.29 -12.21
CA ILE A 30 -6.93 14.10 -13.52
C ILE A 30 -7.83 14.79 -14.53
N ASP A 31 -7.43 15.98 -14.98
CA ASP A 31 -8.24 16.84 -15.86
C ASP A 31 -8.61 16.18 -17.19
N SER A 32 -7.76 15.27 -17.67
CA SER A 32 -7.95 14.56 -18.94
C SER A 32 -7.60 13.08 -18.78
N PRO A 33 -8.52 12.26 -18.24
CA PRO A 33 -8.32 10.83 -18.09
C PRO A 33 -8.01 10.16 -19.43
N LYS A 34 -7.10 9.18 -19.42
CA LYS A 34 -6.72 8.42 -20.62
C LYS A 34 -7.91 7.71 -21.26
N TYR A 35 -8.84 7.22 -20.44
CA TYR A 35 -10.09 6.61 -20.85
C TYR A 35 -11.26 7.30 -20.17
N SER A 36 -12.46 7.22 -20.76
CA SER A 36 -13.68 7.57 -20.03
C SER A 36 -13.76 6.74 -18.74
N ILE A 37 -14.21 7.37 -17.66
CA ILE A 37 -14.16 6.77 -16.33
C ILE A 37 -14.92 5.42 -16.32
N GLY A 38 -14.21 4.34 -16.02
CA GLY A 38 -14.76 2.98 -15.98
C GLY A 38 -14.79 2.24 -17.32
N GLU A 39 -14.42 2.89 -18.42
CA GLU A 39 -14.44 2.30 -19.78
C GLU A 39 -13.06 1.79 -20.23
N GLY A 40 -12.02 2.05 -19.45
CA GLY A 40 -10.67 1.58 -19.74
C GLY A 40 -10.48 0.06 -19.57
N PRO A 41 -9.31 -0.45 -20.00
CA PRO A 41 -8.95 -1.84 -19.82
C PRO A 41 -8.85 -2.20 -18.32
N VAL A 42 -8.98 -3.50 -18.04
CA VAL A 42 -8.85 -4.04 -16.69
C VAL A 42 -7.38 -4.27 -16.37
N ILE A 43 -6.94 -3.73 -15.23
CA ILE A 43 -5.66 -4.08 -14.59
C ILE A 43 -5.95 -4.97 -13.38
N CYS A 44 -5.36 -6.15 -13.38
CA CYS A 44 -5.49 -7.13 -12.31
C CYS A 44 -4.29 -7.03 -11.34
N PHE A 45 -4.57 -6.98 -10.05
CA PHE A 45 -3.57 -7.02 -8.98
C PHE A 45 -3.52 -8.43 -8.38
N ASP A 46 -2.32 -9.00 -8.24
CA ASP A 46 -2.13 -10.33 -7.65
C ASP A 46 -1.91 -10.24 -6.14
N SER A 47 -2.94 -10.56 -5.38
CA SER A 47 -2.96 -10.65 -3.92
C SER A 47 -2.85 -12.08 -3.39
N ALA A 48 -2.99 -13.11 -4.24
CA ALA A 48 -3.10 -14.52 -3.85
C ALA A 48 -1.85 -15.07 -3.10
N HIS A 49 -0.70 -14.41 -3.23
CA HIS A 49 0.56 -14.83 -2.60
C HIS A 49 0.84 -14.17 -1.24
N ASN A 50 -0.18 -13.65 -0.55
CA ASN A 50 -0.01 -12.78 0.63
C ASN A 50 0.93 -11.59 0.33
N ASN A 51 0.84 -11.07 -0.90
CA ASN A 51 1.67 -9.97 -1.35
C ASN A 51 1.31 -8.70 -0.56
N PHE A 52 2.31 -7.87 -0.26
CA PHE A 52 2.07 -6.52 0.29
C PHE A 52 1.37 -5.61 -0.73
N HIS A 53 1.44 -5.98 -2.01
CA HIS A 53 0.95 -5.23 -3.17
C HIS A 53 -0.50 -5.58 -3.51
N THR A 54 -1.42 -5.41 -2.56
CA THR A 54 -2.84 -5.68 -2.77
C THR A 54 -3.59 -4.44 -3.26
N LEU A 55 -4.71 -4.66 -3.96
CA LEU A 55 -5.55 -3.61 -4.52
C LEU A 55 -6.01 -2.57 -3.48
N ASN A 56 -6.34 -3.04 -2.26
CA ASN A 56 -6.86 -2.19 -1.18
C ASN A 56 -5.81 -1.96 -0.06
N GLY A 57 -4.58 -2.42 -0.23
CA GLY A 57 -3.49 -2.29 0.74
C GLY A 57 -2.34 -1.46 0.19
N GLY A 58 -1.15 -2.06 0.07
CA GLY A 58 0.07 -1.37 -0.32
C GLY A 58 -0.03 -0.56 -1.62
N PHE A 59 -0.88 -1.00 -2.55
CA PHE A 59 -1.09 -0.37 -3.86
C PHE A 59 -2.40 0.41 -3.99
N ALA A 60 -3.13 0.64 -2.90
CA ALA A 60 -4.36 1.45 -2.92
C ALA A 60 -4.19 2.83 -3.62
N PRO A 61 -3.09 3.59 -3.42
CA PRO A 61 -2.90 4.88 -4.09
C PRO A 61 -2.72 4.71 -5.61
N THR A 62 -1.99 3.68 -6.03
CA THR A 62 -1.82 3.35 -7.46
C THR A 62 -3.15 2.95 -8.08
N ALA A 63 -3.92 2.09 -7.43
CA ALA A 63 -5.24 1.69 -7.89
C ALA A 63 -6.19 2.89 -7.99
N PHE A 64 -6.11 3.83 -7.04
CA PHE A 64 -6.88 5.08 -7.07
C PHE A 64 -6.53 5.95 -8.29
N ILE A 65 -5.24 6.17 -8.56
CA ILE A 65 -4.79 6.92 -9.75
C ILE A 65 -5.27 6.25 -11.03
N LEU A 66 -5.15 4.93 -11.15
CA LEU A 66 -5.61 4.18 -12.32
C LEU A 66 -7.12 4.34 -12.56
N LYS A 67 -7.93 4.27 -11.50
CA LYS A 67 -9.38 4.52 -11.60
C LYS A 67 -9.67 5.96 -12.04
N LYS A 68 -8.93 6.93 -11.50
CA LYS A 68 -9.04 8.35 -11.90
C LYS A 68 -8.64 8.58 -13.36
N ASP A 69 -7.72 7.79 -13.89
CA ASP A 69 -7.29 7.83 -15.28
C ASP A 69 -8.17 6.97 -16.22
N GLY A 70 -9.27 6.42 -15.69
CA GLY A 70 -10.32 5.73 -16.44
C GLY A 70 -10.17 4.22 -16.58
N TYR A 71 -9.12 3.62 -16.00
CA TYR A 71 -8.97 2.16 -15.95
C TYR A 71 -9.95 1.52 -14.98
N ARG A 72 -10.17 0.21 -15.17
CA ARG A 72 -10.81 -0.64 -14.17
C ARG A 72 -9.76 -1.47 -13.45
N THR A 73 -9.92 -1.69 -12.16
CA THR A 73 -8.99 -2.48 -11.34
C THR A 73 -9.72 -3.64 -10.69
N ILE A 74 -9.16 -4.84 -10.76
CA ILE A 74 -9.66 -6.02 -10.06
C ILE A 74 -8.55 -6.64 -9.21
N ASP A 75 -8.95 -7.43 -8.23
CA ASP A 75 -8.04 -8.17 -7.36
C ASP A 75 -8.14 -9.66 -7.68
N PHE A 76 -6.98 -10.31 -7.83
CA PHE A 76 -6.85 -11.76 -7.88
C PHE A 76 -6.33 -12.21 -6.52
N SER A 77 -7.23 -12.74 -5.70
CA SER A 77 -6.97 -13.18 -4.32
C SER A 77 -7.16 -14.68 -4.16
#